data_AF-A0A7Z9XH64-F1
#
_entry.id   AF-A0A7Z9XH64-F1
#
_cell.length_a   1.000
_cell.length_b   1.000
_cell.length_c   1.000
_cell.angle_alpha   90.00
_cell.angle_beta   90.00
_cell.angle_gamma   90.00
#
_symmetry.space_group_name_H-M   'P 1'
#
loop_
_entity.id
_entity.type
_entity.pdbx_description
1 polymer ?
#
loop_
_entity_poly.entity_id
_entity_poly.type
_entity_poly.pdbx_seq_one_letter_code
_entity_poly.pdbx_strand_id
1 'polypeptide(L)' 'MRSVYAILKRELYVYFSSPIAYVVVSIFLLLSGYFFYTAFAYFSMISVQAMQMPGAGGINVTEMVLYPTFGNMSVIMLL' A
#
# COMPACT_ATOMS: atom_id res chain seq x y z
N MET A 1 30.41 20.05 8.52
CA MET A 1 29.12 19.32 8.68
C MET A 1 27.89 20.23 8.81
N ARG A 2 27.97 21.43 9.40
CA ARG A 2 26.82 22.37 9.52
C ARG A 2 26.24 22.86 8.17
N SER A 3 27.07 23.01 7.15
CA SER A 3 26.65 23.44 5.81
C SER A 3 25.76 22.41 5.11
N VAL A 4 26.14 21.14 5.14
CA VAL A 4 25.35 20.03 4.57
C VAL A 4 23.98 19.91 5.24
N TYR A 5 23.94 20.07 6.56
CA TYR A 5 22.69 20.03 7.32
C TYR A 5 21.75 21.20 7.00
N ALA A 6 22.29 22.40 6.75
CA ALA A 6 21.51 23.56 6.35
C ALA A 6 20.89 23.41 4.95
N ILE A 7 21.62 22.80 4.01
CA ILE A 7 21.13 22.51 2.66
C ILE A 7 20.04 21.44 2.70
N LEU A 8 20.28 20.33 3.41
CA LEU A 8 19.28 19.27 3.59
C LEU A 8 17.96 19.80 4.16
N LYS A 9 18.03 20.64 5.19
CA LYS A 9 16.83 21.21 5.83
C LYS A 9 16.07 22.15 4.88
N ARG A 10 16.78 22.91 4.05
CA ARG A 10 16.18 23.79 3.04
C ARG A 10 15.50 22.98 1.94
N GLU A 11 16.15 21.95 1.42
CA GLU A 11 15.58 21.09 0.38
C GLU A 11 14.39 20.27 0.87
N LEU A 12 14.46 19.72 2.09
CA LEU A 12 13.32 19.07 2.73
C LEU A 12 12.13 20.03 2.87
N TYR A 13 12.37 21.25 3.34
CA TYR A 13 11.29 22.22 3.50
C TYR A 13 10.67 22.63 2.15
N VAL A 14 11.48 22.76 1.10
CA VAL A 14 10.98 23.03 -0.26
C VAL A 14 10.20 21.84 -0.83
N TYR A 15 10.66 20.61 -0.60
CA TYR A 15 9.96 19.39 -1.01
C TYR A 15 8.60 19.23 -0.30
N PHE A 16 8.56 19.48 1.00
CA PHE A 16 7.33 19.42 1.79
C PHE A 16 6.43 20.66 1.64
N SER A 17 6.96 21.81 1.19
CA SER A 17 6.16 23.00 0.86
C SER A 17 5.51 22.89 -0.52
N SER A 18 6.03 21.99 -1.38
CA SER A 18 5.46 21.74 -2.70
C SER A 18 4.09 21.07 -2.57
N PRO A 19 2.99 21.69 -3.03
CA PRO A 19 1.66 21.09 -3.02
C PRO A 19 1.60 19.74 -3.74
N ILE A 20 2.51 19.53 -4.69
CA ILE A 20 2.63 18.31 -5.50
C ILE A 20 2.93 17.10 -4.62
N ALA A 21 3.79 17.23 -3.59
CA ALA A 21 4.15 16.11 -2.73
C ALA A 21 2.91 15.55 -1.99
N TYR A 22 2.05 16.44 -1.50
CA TYR A 22 0.80 16.03 -0.86
C TYR A 22 -0.17 15.39 -1.84
N VAL A 23 -0.30 15.93 -3.06
CA VAL A 23 -1.16 15.35 -4.09
C VAL A 23 -0.71 13.94 -4.46
N VAL A 24 0.59 13.74 -4.68
CA VAL A 24 1.16 12.42 -4.99
C VAL A 24 0.95 11.44 -3.84
N VAL A 25 1.21 11.85 -2.59
CA VAL A 25 0.99 11.00 -1.42
C VAL A 25 -0.49 10.65 -1.25
N SER A 26 -1.40 11.60 -1.46
CA SER A 26 -2.84 11.34 -1.40
C SER A 26 -3.30 10.35 -2.47
N ILE A 27 -2.86 10.51 -3.71
CA ILE A 27 -3.19 9.58 -4.81
C ILE A 27 -2.62 8.20 -4.52
N PHE A 28 -1.36 8.13 -4.08
CA PHE A 28 -0.71 6.87 -3.68
C PHE A 28 -1.49 6.15 -2.58
N LEU A 29 -1.88 6.87 -1.52
CA LEU A 29 -2.66 6.33 -0.41
C LEU A 29 -4.04 5.85 -0.87
N LEU A 30 -4.73 6.61 -1.71
CA LEU A 30 -6.05 6.24 -2.22
C LEU A 30 -5.98 4.97 -3.08
N LEU A 31 -5.03 4.89 -4.00
CA LEU A 31 -4.84 3.71 -4.84
C LEU A 31 -4.44 2.49 -4.00
N SER A 32 -3.44 2.64 -3.14
CA SER A 32 -2.97 1.57 -2.25
C SER A 32 -4.08 1.06 -1.33
N GLY A 33 -4.84 1.97 -0.72
CA GLY A 33 -5.99 1.64 0.12
C GLY A 33 -7.11 0.94 -0.67
N TYR A 34 -7.38 1.37 -1.89
CA TYR A 34 -8.37 0.73 -2.76
C TYR A 34 -7.97 -0.71 -3.13
N PHE A 35 -6.72 -0.94 -3.52
CA PHE A 35 -6.21 -2.27 -3.84
C PHE A 35 -6.19 -3.19 -2.61
N PHE A 36 -5.83 -2.65 -1.45
CA PHE A 36 -5.89 -3.38 -0.18
C PHE A 36 -7.33 -3.79 0.16
N TYR A 37 -8.27 -2.84 0.06
CA TYR A 37 -9.68 -3.10 0.34
C TYR A 37 -10.26 -4.17 -0.59
N THR A 38 -9.99 -4.08 -1.89
CA THR A 38 -10.50 -5.07 -2.87
C THR A 38 -9.91 -6.46 -2.65
N ALA A 39 -8.61 -6.59 -2.39
CA ALA A 39 -8.00 -7.88 -2.05
C ALA A 39 -8.57 -8.47 -0.75
N PHE A 40 -8.79 -7.63 0.27
CA PHE A 40 -9.35 -8.06 1.55
C PHE A 40 -10.82 -8.45 1.44
N ALA A 41 -11.63 -7.72 0.67
CA ALA A 41 -13.02 -8.07 0.41
C ALA A 41 -13.14 -9.42 -0.32
N TYR A 42 -12.26 -9.66 -1.28
CA TYR A 42 -12.18 -10.95 -1.99
C TYR A 42 -11.81 -12.09 -1.03
N PHE A 43 -10.80 -11.89 -0.18
CA PHE A 43 -10.43 -12.83 0.87
C PHE A 43 -11.60 -13.14 1.82
N SER A 44 -12.36 -12.12 2.22
CA SER A 44 -13.52 -12.31 3.10
C SER A 44 -14.61 -13.17 2.48
N MET A 45 -14.80 -13.14 1.16
CA MET A 45 -15.76 -14.03 0.50
C MET A 45 -15.25 -15.47 0.45
N ILE A 46 -13.97 -15.66 0.12
CA ILE A 46 -13.33 -16.99 0.07
C ILE A 46 -13.28 -17.62 1.45
N SER A 47 -12.99 -16.84 2.50
CA SER A 47 -12.95 -17.33 3.88
C SER A 47 -14.29 -17.90 4.34
N VAL A 48 -15.40 -17.27 3.96
CA VAL A 48 -16.75 -17.76 4.24
C VAL A 48 -17.06 -19.04 3.46
N GLN A 49 -16.64 -19.15 2.21
CA GLN A 49 -16.84 -20.35 1.40
C GLN A 49 -16.04 -21.56 1.90
N ALA A 50 -14.78 -21.37 2.30
CA ALA A 50 -13.99 -22.49 2.81
C ALA A 50 -14.41 -22.96 4.20
N MET A 51 -15.01 -22.10 5.03
CA MET A 51 -15.64 -22.55 6.28
C MET A 51 -16.79 -23.53 6.03
N GLN A 52 -17.40 -23.50 4.84
CA GLN A 52 -18.50 -24.40 4.46
C GLN A 52 -18.02 -25.71 3.80
N MET A 53 -16.74 -25.83 3.43
CA MET A 53 -16.16 -27.03 2.84
C MET A 53 -15.25 -27.76 3.85
N PRO A 54 -15.70 -28.90 4.42
CA PRO A 54 -14.86 -29.71 5.31
C PRO A 54 -13.67 -30.28 4.52
N GLY A 55 -12.47 -29.78 4.79
CA GLY A 55 -11.23 -30.21 4.13
C GLY A 55 -10.55 -29.15 3.25
N ALA A 56 -11.15 -27.96 3.10
CA ALA A 56 -10.44 -26.82 2.54
C ALA A 56 -9.34 -26.41 3.53
N GLY A 57 -8.08 -26.71 3.18
CA GLY A 57 -6.89 -26.35 3.97
C GLY A 57 -6.93 -24.89 4.38
N GLY A 58 -6.42 -24.60 5.59
CA GLY A 58 -6.53 -23.29 6.23
C GLY A 58 -6.13 -22.16 5.28
N ILE A 59 -7.11 -21.37 4.85
CA ILE A 59 -6.85 -20.24 3.95
C ILE A 59 -5.98 -19.24 4.70
N ASN A 60 -4.84 -18.88 4.09
CA ASN A 60 -3.92 -17.93 4.67
C ASN A 60 -4.18 -16.52 4.10
N VAL A 61 -4.48 -15.58 4.99
CA VAL A 61 -4.64 -14.14 4.67
C VAL A 61 -3.39 -13.60 3.96
N THR A 62 -2.21 -14.11 4.33
CA THR A 62 -0.93 -13.64 3.82
C THR A 62 -0.79 -13.88 2.32
N GLU A 63 -1.12 -15.09 1.86
CA GLU A 63 -0.99 -15.48 0.45
C GLU A 63 -2.01 -14.80 -0.45
N MET A 64 -3.25 -14.64 0.05
CA MET A 64 -4.34 -14.08 -0.75
C MET A 64 -4.47 -12.55 -0.69
N VAL A 65 -3.95 -11.91 0.36
CA VAL A 65 -4.06 -10.45 0.53
C VAL A 65 -2.69 -9.79 0.45
N LEU A 66 -1.70 -10.24 1.25
CA LEU A 66 -0.42 -9.53 1.33
C LEU A 66 0.37 -9.61 0.02
N TYR A 67 0.55 -10.79 -0.58
CA TYR A 67 1.27 -10.91 -1.86
C TYR A 67 0.71 -10.02 -2.99
N PRO A 68 -0.60 -10.06 -3.32
CA PRO A 68 -1.13 -9.22 -4.39
C PRO A 68 -1.13 -7.73 -4.05
N THR A 69 -1.34 -7.35 -2.79
CA THR A 69 -1.31 -5.94 -2.39
C THR A 69 0.09 -5.36 -2.46
N PHE A 70 1.10 -6.07 -1.97
CA PHE A 70 2.50 -5.63 -2.10
C PHE A 70 2.96 -5.59 -3.56
N GLY A 71 2.55 -6.54 -4.40
CA GLY A 71 2.80 -6.50 -5.85
C GLY A 71 2.22 -5.25 -6.52
N ASN A 72 0.96 -4.92 -6.23
CA ASN A 72 0.32 -3.71 -6.75
C ASN A 72 0.99 -2.44 -6.23
N MET A 73 1.38 -2.39 -4.95
CA MET A 73 2.12 -1.25 -4.40
C MET A 73 3.48 -1.06 -5.06
N SER A 74 4.20 -2.14 -5.40
CA SER A 74 5.47 -2.05 -6.13
C SER A 74 5.29 -1.47 -7.53
N VAL A 75 4.24 -1.85 -8.25
CA VAL A 75 3.93 -1.26 -9.58
C VAL A 75 3.57 0.22 -9.45
N ILE A 76 2.79 0.59 -8.43
CA ILE A 76 2.40 1.98 -8.19
C ILE A 76 3.63 2.84 -7.82
N MET A 77 4.61 2.30 -7.07
CA MET A 77 5.85 3.02 -6.75
C MET A 77 6.80 3.18 -7.95
N LEU A 78 6.64 2.34 -8.99
CA LEU A 78 7.43 2.45 -10.23
C LEU A 78 6.86 3.47 -11.22
N LEU A 79 5.59 3.88 -11.05
CA LEU A 79 4.89 4.88 -11.85
C LEU A 79 5.17 6.31 -11.34
#